data_AF-A0A7S3NT80-F1
#
_entry.id   AF-A0A7S3NT80-F1
#
_cell.length_a   1.000
_cell.length_b   1.000
_cell.length_c   1.000
_cell.angle_alpha   90.00
_cell.angle_beta   90.00
_cell.angle_gamma   90.00
#
_symmetry.space_group_name_H-M   'P 1'
#
loop_
_entity.id
_entity.type
_entity.pdbx_description
1 polymer ?
#
loop_
_entity_poly.entity_id
_entity_poly.type
_entity_poly.pdbx_seq_one_letter_code
_entity_poly.pdbx_strand_id
1 'polypeptide(L)'
;DLFVNFIYRVFDHKTALRIYEGINFNQWIRGTGNPPVGVNFGTPECERAMNLAEEYLINEGKDTPSNWRDWKEYTVDLKYIFLKHFLDDTTRLNYDIVDLIDGNNDLYYLTNPDLISLFMQIAIAGDYYEDPFRYPSEFVSVVGNYDLIAPIYYHMALKNLEAAQKIYHENENFYSPNIREDLKRKVGL
;
A
#
# COMPACT_ATOMS: atom_id res chain seq x y z
N ASP A 1 -4.63 37.18 -5.15
CA ASP A 1 -4.59 36.46 -3.88
C ASP A 1 -5.95 35.83 -3.58
N LEU A 2 -6.21 34.63 -4.13
CA LEU A 2 -7.57 34.06 -4.19
C LEU A 2 -8.08 33.61 -2.81
N PHE A 3 -7.19 33.06 -1.98
CA PHE A 3 -7.51 32.62 -0.62
C PHE A 3 -7.79 33.79 0.31
N VAL A 4 -6.95 34.84 0.30
CA VAL A 4 -7.15 36.04 1.11
C VAL A 4 -8.47 36.73 0.74
N ASN A 5 -8.74 36.89 -0.56
CA ASN A 5 -10.01 37.46 -1.02
C ASN A 5 -11.21 36.59 -0.62
N PHE A 6 -11.06 35.26 -0.61
CA PHE A 6 -12.10 34.35 -0.16
C PHE A 6 -12.42 34.53 1.32
N ILE A 7 -11.42 34.51 2.21
CA ILE A 7 -11.64 34.59 3.66
C ILE A 7 -12.25 35.95 4.06
N TYR A 8 -11.79 37.06 3.46
CA TYR A 8 -12.33 38.39 3.75
C TYR A 8 -13.72 38.65 3.14
N ARG A 9 -14.14 37.81 2.18
CA ARG A 9 -15.51 37.84 1.63
C ARG A 9 -16.48 37.02 2.48
N VAL A 10 -16.03 35.93 3.07
CA VAL A 10 -16.88 34.97 3.80
C VAL A 10 -17.01 35.33 5.29
N PHE A 11 -15.95 35.87 5.88
CA PHE A 11 -15.88 36.18 7.30
C PHE A 11 -15.75 37.68 7.56
N ASP A 12 -16.17 38.13 8.74
CA ASP A 12 -15.88 39.49 9.18
C ASP A 12 -14.36 39.73 9.27
N HIS A 13 -13.95 41.00 9.22
CA HIS A 13 -12.54 41.38 9.16
C HIS A 13 -11.69 40.77 10.30
N LYS A 14 -12.21 40.74 11.53
CA LYS A 14 -11.49 40.21 12.69
C LYS A 14 -11.31 38.70 12.58
N THR A 15 -12.35 37.99 12.16
CA THR A 15 -12.29 36.54 11.95
C THR A 15 -11.37 36.17 10.79
N ALA A 16 -11.46 36.89 9.67
CA ALA A 16 -10.61 36.68 8.50
C ALA A 16 -9.12 36.89 8.83
N LEU A 17 -8.79 37.97 9.56
CA LEU A 17 -7.42 38.25 10.00
C LEU A 17 -6.89 37.13 10.90
N ARG A 18 -7.68 36.69 11.88
CA ARG A 18 -7.30 35.58 12.76
C ARG A 18 -7.03 34.27 12.01
N ILE A 19 -7.89 33.93 11.03
CA ILE A 19 -7.69 32.72 10.19
C ILE A 19 -6.38 32.85 9.40
N TYR A 20 -6.16 34.00 8.77
CA TYR A 20 -4.96 34.24 7.96
C TYR A 20 -3.68 34.17 8.79
N GLU A 21 -3.63 34.88 9.92
CA GLU A 21 -2.47 34.94 10.81
C GLU A 21 -2.22 33.61 11.54
N GLY A 22 -3.26 32.79 11.73
CA GLY A 22 -3.15 31.45 12.31
C GLY A 22 -2.49 30.42 11.39
N ILE A 23 -2.32 30.71 10.10
CA ILE A 23 -1.69 29.80 9.13
C ILE A 23 -0.19 30.06 9.07
N ASN A 24 0.60 29.07 9.48
CA ASN A 24 2.06 29.11 9.30
C ASN A 24 2.44 28.81 7.84
N PHE A 25 2.22 29.77 6.94
CA PHE A 25 2.50 29.62 5.50
C PHE A 25 3.95 29.25 5.21
N ASN A 26 4.91 29.72 6.03
CA ASN A 26 6.30 29.38 5.84
C ASN A 26 6.54 27.89 6.08
N GLN A 27 5.96 27.32 7.14
CA GLN A 27 6.06 25.89 7.41
C GLN A 27 5.27 25.05 6.39
N TRP A 28 4.11 25.52 5.94
CA TRP A 28 3.34 24.83 4.89
C TRP A 28 4.03 24.82 3.51
N ILE A 29 4.70 25.91 3.13
CA ILE A 29 5.27 26.08 1.77
C ILE A 29 6.74 25.66 1.72
N ARG A 30 7.50 25.91 2.80
CA ARG A 30 8.96 25.74 2.83
C ARG A 30 9.43 24.80 3.93
N GLY A 31 8.55 24.34 4.81
CA GLY A 31 8.87 23.32 5.79
C GLY A 31 9.18 21.99 5.10
N THR A 32 10.00 21.18 5.75
CA THR A 32 10.25 19.80 5.38
C THR A 32 9.49 18.85 6.30
N GLY A 33 9.22 17.62 5.82
CA GLY A 33 8.50 16.61 6.59
C GLY A 33 6.98 16.76 6.51
N ASN A 34 6.28 16.25 7.52
CA ASN A 34 4.82 16.29 7.57
C ASN A 34 4.28 17.72 7.68
N PRO A 35 3.07 18.00 7.15
CA PRO A 35 2.40 19.27 7.35
C PRO A 35 2.32 19.66 8.84
N PRO A 36 2.34 20.97 9.16
CA PRO A 36 2.36 21.45 10.55
C PRO A 36 1.10 21.11 11.36
N VAL A 37 0.03 20.72 10.69
CA VAL A 37 -1.24 20.36 11.30
C VAL A 37 -1.55 18.92 10.92
N GLY A 38 -1.54 18.03 11.92
CA GLY A 38 -2.03 16.67 11.76
C GLY A 38 -3.55 16.69 11.64
N VAL A 39 -4.06 16.18 10.54
CA VAL A 39 -5.51 15.99 10.34
C VAL A 39 -5.80 14.51 10.43
N ASN A 40 -6.85 14.14 11.16
CA ASN A 40 -7.33 12.76 11.20
C ASN A 40 -8.45 12.60 10.16
N PHE A 41 -8.19 11.80 9.13
CA PHE A 41 -9.17 11.41 8.12
C PHE A 41 -9.70 9.99 8.32
N GLY A 42 -9.37 9.35 9.44
CA GLY A 42 -9.86 8.02 9.79
C GLY A 42 -11.38 8.02 9.91
N THR A 43 -11.98 6.94 9.42
CA THR A 43 -13.40 6.65 9.61
C THR A 43 -13.56 5.32 10.35
N PRO A 44 -14.71 5.07 10.99
CA PRO A 44 -14.99 3.78 11.63
C PRO A 44 -14.85 2.59 10.67
N GLU A 45 -15.11 2.78 9.37
CA GLU A 45 -14.93 1.75 8.34
C GLU A 45 -13.45 1.42 8.14
N CYS A 46 -12.58 2.44 8.06
CA CYS A 46 -11.14 2.23 7.96
C CYS A 46 -10.61 1.50 9.20
N GLU A 47 -11.06 1.91 10.39
CA GLU A 47 -10.70 1.25 11.66
C GLU A 47 -11.14 -0.21 11.68
N ARG A 48 -12.35 -0.53 11.22
CA ARG A 48 -12.81 -1.92 11.12
C ARG A 48 -11.95 -2.76 10.17
N ALA A 49 -11.58 -2.22 9.01
CA ALA A 49 -10.71 -2.92 8.07
C ALA A 49 -9.30 -3.17 8.64
N MET A 50 -8.71 -2.18 9.31
CA MET A 50 -7.41 -2.33 9.98
C MET A 50 -7.48 -3.33 11.15
N ASN A 51 -8.52 -3.24 11.98
CA ASN A 51 -8.71 -4.15 13.10
C ASN A 51 -8.88 -5.60 12.63
N LEU A 52 -9.61 -5.83 11.53
CA LEU A 52 -9.73 -7.18 10.96
C LEU A 52 -8.37 -7.74 10.52
N ALA A 53 -7.53 -6.93 9.87
CA ALA A 53 -6.17 -7.33 9.51
C ALA A 53 -5.30 -7.61 10.75
N GLU A 54 -5.41 -6.76 11.76
CA GLU A 54 -4.69 -6.92 13.02
C GLU A 54 -5.11 -8.20 13.77
N GLU A 55 -6.38 -8.58 13.75
CA GLU A 55 -6.84 -9.84 14.35
C GLU A 55 -6.18 -11.07 13.70
N TYR A 56 -5.99 -11.08 12.37
CA TYR A 56 -5.23 -12.14 11.71
C TYR A 56 -3.77 -12.19 12.18
N LEU A 57 -3.13 -11.02 12.34
CA LEU A 57 -1.75 -10.92 12.81
C LEU A 57 -1.62 -11.32 14.29
N ILE A 58 -2.58 -10.98 15.15
CA ILE A 58 -2.62 -11.36 16.57
C ILE A 58 -2.82 -12.86 16.73
N ASN A 59 -3.68 -13.45 15.90
CA ASN A 59 -3.95 -14.89 15.94
C ASN A 59 -2.82 -15.72 15.31
N GLU A 60 -1.84 -15.08 14.66
CA GLU A 60 -0.68 -15.73 14.02
C GLU A 60 -1.09 -16.84 13.03
N GLY A 61 -2.22 -16.67 12.32
CA GLY A 61 -2.72 -17.67 11.38
C GLY A 61 -3.36 -18.91 12.04
N LYS A 62 -3.54 -18.92 13.36
CA LYS A 62 -4.11 -20.09 14.09
C LYS A 62 -5.64 -20.10 14.10
N ASP A 63 -6.24 -18.91 14.16
CA ASP A 63 -7.69 -18.75 14.30
C ASP A 63 -8.22 -17.68 13.34
N THR A 64 -9.38 -17.96 12.76
CA THR A 64 -10.09 -17.02 11.90
C THR A 64 -10.80 -15.93 12.73
N PRO A 65 -10.56 -14.64 12.46
CA PRO A 65 -11.28 -13.53 13.07
C PRO A 65 -12.81 -13.70 12.96
N SER A 66 -13.54 -13.37 14.02
CA SER A 66 -14.99 -13.64 14.07
C SER A 66 -15.79 -12.92 12.97
N ASN A 67 -15.29 -11.76 12.54
CA ASN A 67 -15.88 -10.88 11.53
C ASN A 67 -15.17 -10.96 10.17
N TRP A 68 -14.42 -12.03 9.87
CA TRP A 68 -13.72 -12.19 8.58
C TRP A 68 -14.61 -11.99 7.36
N ARG A 69 -15.91 -12.29 7.47
CA ARG A 69 -16.88 -12.13 6.38
C ARG A 69 -17.13 -10.68 5.99
N ASP A 70 -16.81 -9.71 6.86
CA ASP A 70 -16.93 -8.28 6.57
C ASP A 70 -16.15 -7.90 5.31
N TRP A 71 -15.04 -8.58 5.02
CA TRP A 71 -14.25 -8.41 3.81
C TRP A 71 -15.09 -8.46 2.51
N LYS A 72 -16.12 -9.31 2.47
CA LYS A 72 -16.96 -9.48 1.27
C LYS A 72 -17.82 -8.25 1.00
N GLU A 73 -18.09 -7.45 2.02
CA GLU A 73 -18.87 -6.22 1.94
C GLU A 73 -18.01 -4.97 1.73
N TYR A 74 -16.68 -5.09 1.88
CA TYR A 74 -15.77 -3.98 1.73
C TYR A 74 -15.72 -3.46 0.28
N THR A 75 -15.69 -2.12 0.17
CA THR A 75 -15.32 -1.44 -1.07
C THR A 75 -13.86 -1.74 -1.42
N VAL A 76 -13.45 -1.44 -2.65
CA VAL A 76 -12.05 -1.61 -3.07
C VAL A 76 -11.09 -0.85 -2.15
N ASP A 77 -11.45 0.36 -1.71
CA ASP A 77 -10.61 1.17 -0.82
C ASP A 77 -10.46 0.54 0.56
N LEU A 78 -11.53 -0.03 1.13
CA LEU A 78 -11.45 -0.73 2.43
C LEU A 78 -10.65 -2.03 2.31
N LYS A 79 -10.76 -2.74 1.18
CA LYS A 79 -9.92 -3.90 0.87
C LYS A 79 -8.44 -3.52 0.76
N TYR A 80 -8.16 -2.39 0.13
CA TYR A 80 -6.82 -1.83 0.04
C TYR A 80 -6.26 -1.53 1.43
N ILE A 81 -7.03 -0.85 2.29
CA ILE A 81 -6.62 -0.53 3.67
C ILE A 81 -6.33 -1.80 4.47
N PHE A 82 -7.20 -2.81 4.40
CA PHE A 82 -6.99 -4.10 5.05
C PHE A 82 -5.69 -4.77 4.59
N LEU A 83 -5.45 -4.88 3.28
CA LEU A 83 -4.22 -5.50 2.75
C LEU A 83 -2.98 -4.67 3.09
N LYS A 84 -3.08 -3.34 2.99
CA LYS A 84 -1.97 -2.43 3.27
C LYS A 84 -1.49 -2.53 4.72
N HIS A 85 -2.39 -2.78 5.66
CA HIS A 85 -2.08 -2.95 7.09
C HIS A 85 -1.06 -4.08 7.33
N PHE A 86 -1.12 -5.19 6.60
CA PHE A 86 -0.13 -6.28 6.69
C PHE A 86 1.27 -5.83 6.26
N LEU A 87 1.37 -4.87 5.35
CA LEU A 87 2.64 -4.36 4.84
C LEU A 87 3.26 -3.28 5.74
N ASP A 88 2.54 -2.79 6.75
CA ASP A 88 3.10 -1.83 7.70
C ASP A 88 4.13 -2.49 8.64
N ASP A 89 4.00 -3.80 8.88
CA ASP A 89 5.02 -4.62 9.54
C ASP A 89 5.08 -6.04 8.95
N THR A 90 5.82 -6.17 7.87
CA THR A 90 6.01 -7.47 7.20
C THR A 90 6.76 -8.51 8.04
N THR A 91 7.40 -8.15 9.16
CA THR A 91 8.11 -9.11 10.01
C THR A 91 7.17 -10.03 10.79
N ARG A 92 5.89 -9.65 10.88
CA ARG A 92 4.83 -10.44 11.50
C ARG A 92 4.17 -11.43 10.54
N LEU A 93 4.47 -11.35 9.24
CA LEU A 93 3.89 -12.25 8.24
C LEU A 93 4.62 -13.59 8.23
N ASN A 94 3.84 -14.65 8.04
CA ASN A 94 4.32 -16.01 7.83
C ASN A 94 3.33 -16.78 6.95
N TYR A 95 3.69 -18.00 6.59
CA TYR A 95 2.89 -18.83 5.69
C TYR A 95 1.46 -19.04 6.21
N ASP A 96 1.31 -19.41 7.48
CA ASP A 96 0.01 -19.72 8.09
C ASP A 96 -0.94 -18.52 8.07
N ILE A 97 -0.41 -17.31 8.30
CA ILE A 97 -1.20 -16.07 8.20
C ILE A 97 -1.67 -15.86 6.77
N VAL A 98 -0.77 -15.97 5.78
CA VAL A 98 -1.10 -15.68 4.38
C VAL A 98 -2.08 -16.72 3.82
N ASP A 99 -1.86 -18.00 4.13
CA ASP A 99 -2.74 -19.10 3.75
C ASP A 99 -4.15 -18.90 4.32
N LEU A 100 -4.24 -18.52 5.61
CA LEU A 100 -5.54 -18.30 6.25
C LEU A 100 -6.29 -17.09 5.67
N ILE A 101 -5.60 -15.97 5.41
CA ILE A 101 -6.27 -14.80 4.81
C ILE A 101 -6.67 -15.06 3.36
N ASP A 102 -5.87 -15.80 2.58
CA ASP A 102 -6.22 -16.16 1.21
C ASP A 102 -7.45 -17.09 1.19
N GLY A 103 -7.41 -18.15 2.01
CA GLY A 103 -8.51 -19.11 2.12
C GLY A 103 -9.83 -18.49 2.60
N ASN A 104 -9.78 -17.50 3.49
CA ASN A 104 -10.98 -16.80 3.95
C ASN A 104 -11.50 -15.77 2.93
N ASN A 105 -10.61 -15.10 2.19
CA ASN A 105 -10.95 -13.88 1.47
C ASN A 105 -10.84 -14.00 -0.06
N ASP A 106 -10.51 -15.19 -0.57
CA ASP A 106 -10.35 -15.51 -2.00
C ASP A 106 -9.33 -14.57 -2.68
N LEU A 107 -8.20 -14.29 -2.03
CA LEU A 107 -7.23 -13.27 -2.47
C LEU A 107 -6.52 -13.68 -3.78
N TYR A 108 -6.31 -14.98 -4.00
CA TYR A 108 -5.79 -15.53 -5.24
C TYR A 108 -6.65 -15.16 -6.47
N TYR A 109 -7.95 -14.97 -6.28
CA TYR A 109 -8.91 -14.66 -7.36
C TYR A 109 -9.21 -13.16 -7.51
N LEU A 110 -8.40 -12.29 -6.89
CA LEU A 110 -8.52 -10.85 -7.07
C LEU A 110 -8.34 -10.45 -8.53
N THR A 111 -9.14 -9.49 -8.99
CA THR A 111 -9.06 -8.93 -10.35
C THR A 111 -8.62 -7.48 -10.38
N ASN A 112 -8.70 -6.78 -9.24
CA ASN A 112 -8.23 -5.40 -9.14
C ASN A 112 -6.70 -5.38 -9.03
N PRO A 113 -5.98 -4.66 -9.91
CA PRO A 113 -4.53 -4.70 -9.99
C PRO A 113 -3.82 -4.08 -8.77
N ASP A 114 -4.43 -3.10 -8.10
CA ASP A 114 -3.90 -2.53 -6.86
C ASP A 114 -3.95 -3.57 -5.73
N LEU A 115 -5.06 -4.30 -5.61
CA LEU A 115 -5.22 -5.37 -4.61
C LEU A 115 -4.31 -6.56 -4.92
N ILE A 116 -4.16 -6.95 -6.20
CA ILE A 116 -3.22 -8.00 -6.62
C ILE A 116 -1.79 -7.59 -6.25
N SER A 117 -1.38 -6.35 -6.54
CA SER A 117 -0.03 -5.87 -6.21
C SER A 117 0.24 -5.93 -4.71
N LEU A 118 -0.72 -5.53 -3.86
CA LEU A 118 -0.59 -5.66 -2.41
C LEU A 118 -0.50 -7.13 -1.98
N PHE A 119 -1.37 -7.99 -2.51
CA PHE A 119 -1.35 -9.41 -2.16
C PHE A 119 -0.04 -10.10 -2.56
N MET A 120 0.55 -9.76 -3.72
CA MET A 120 1.86 -10.30 -4.12
C MET A 120 2.96 -9.90 -3.13
N GLN A 121 2.96 -8.66 -2.64
CA GLN A 121 3.91 -8.21 -1.62
C GLN A 121 3.74 -9.00 -0.31
N ILE A 122 2.50 -9.21 0.13
CA ILE A 122 2.16 -9.99 1.33
C ILE A 122 2.60 -11.46 1.15
N ALA A 123 2.29 -12.06 -0.01
CA ALA A 123 2.62 -13.45 -0.31
C ALA A 123 4.13 -13.71 -0.37
N ILE A 124 4.91 -12.78 -0.94
CA ILE A 124 6.37 -12.87 -0.92
C ILE A 124 6.90 -12.73 0.52
N ALA A 125 6.38 -11.77 1.29
CA ALA A 125 6.82 -11.52 2.65
C ALA A 125 6.52 -12.70 3.59
N GLY A 126 5.36 -13.35 3.42
CA GLY A 126 4.93 -14.49 4.22
C GLY A 126 5.36 -15.86 3.69
N ASP A 127 6.21 -15.96 2.67
CA ASP A 127 6.63 -17.25 2.09
C ASP A 127 5.48 -18.16 1.62
N TYR A 128 4.43 -17.55 1.04
CA TYR A 128 3.19 -18.27 0.73
C TYR A 128 3.30 -19.29 -0.41
N TYR A 129 4.11 -19.00 -1.43
CA TYR A 129 4.24 -19.91 -2.57
C TYR A 129 5.46 -20.82 -2.45
N GLU A 130 5.32 -22.08 -2.89
CA GLU A 130 6.45 -23.02 -3.02
C GLU A 130 7.56 -22.45 -3.91
N ASP A 131 7.17 -21.81 -5.02
CA ASP A 131 8.01 -20.89 -5.79
C ASP A 131 7.52 -19.46 -5.53
N PRO A 132 8.19 -18.69 -4.66
CA PRO A 132 7.78 -17.34 -4.28
C PRO A 132 7.75 -16.35 -5.45
N PHE A 133 8.29 -16.73 -6.61
CA PHE A 133 8.43 -15.85 -7.76
C PHE A 133 7.51 -16.17 -8.92
N ARG A 134 6.86 -17.34 -8.96
CA ARG A 134 6.02 -17.72 -10.11
C ARG A 134 4.92 -16.70 -10.37
N TYR A 135 4.00 -16.49 -9.43
CA TYR A 135 2.88 -15.56 -9.61
C TYR A 135 3.31 -14.09 -9.69
N PRO A 136 4.27 -13.62 -8.85
CA PRO A 136 4.82 -12.28 -9.03
C PRO A 136 5.44 -12.05 -10.42
N SER A 137 6.16 -13.03 -10.98
CA SER A 137 6.78 -12.92 -12.31
C SER A 137 5.73 -12.81 -13.42
N GLU A 138 4.66 -13.62 -13.36
CA GLU A 138 3.55 -13.56 -14.29
C GLU A 138 2.89 -12.18 -14.26
N PHE A 139 2.61 -11.63 -13.07
CA PHE A 139 1.98 -10.32 -12.93
C PHE A 139 2.85 -9.17 -13.47
N VAL A 140 4.13 -9.10 -13.09
CA VAL A 140 5.01 -8.00 -13.55
C VAL A 140 5.29 -8.06 -15.05
N SER A 141 5.17 -9.24 -15.68
CA SER A 141 5.34 -9.41 -17.12
C SER A 141 4.20 -8.83 -17.98
N VAL A 142 3.04 -8.60 -17.38
CA VAL A 142 1.84 -8.09 -18.08
C VAL A 142 1.40 -6.71 -17.62
N VAL A 143 1.98 -6.20 -16.52
CA VAL A 143 1.65 -4.88 -15.95
C VAL A 143 2.83 -3.93 -16.09
N GLY A 144 2.64 -2.83 -16.83
CA GLY A 144 3.66 -1.79 -17.03
C GLY A 144 3.58 -0.59 -16.08
N ASN A 145 2.64 -0.59 -15.12
CA ASN A 145 2.50 0.51 -14.17
C ASN A 145 3.55 0.40 -13.06
N TYR A 146 4.44 1.40 -12.98
CA TYR A 146 5.53 1.46 -12.00
C TYR A 146 5.04 1.29 -10.56
N ASP A 147 3.96 1.97 -10.17
CA ASP A 147 3.46 1.97 -8.80
C ASP A 147 3.00 0.59 -8.34
N LEU A 148 2.61 -0.28 -9.29
CA LEU A 148 2.18 -1.65 -9.03
C LEU A 148 3.34 -2.65 -8.99
N ILE A 149 4.35 -2.46 -9.85
CA ILE A 149 5.42 -3.46 -10.03
C ILE A 149 6.66 -3.17 -9.19
N ALA A 150 6.99 -1.90 -8.93
CA ALA A 150 8.20 -1.54 -8.19
C ALA A 150 8.21 -2.08 -6.75
N PRO A 151 7.09 -2.04 -5.99
CA PRO A 151 7.04 -2.67 -4.68
C PRO A 151 7.22 -4.19 -4.73
N ILE A 152 6.66 -4.87 -5.74
CA ILE A 152 6.83 -6.31 -5.93
C ILE A 152 8.31 -6.65 -6.15
N TYR A 153 9.01 -5.94 -7.05
CA TYR A 153 10.45 -6.11 -7.24
C TYR A 153 11.26 -5.85 -5.96
N TYR A 154 10.88 -4.86 -5.17
CA TYR A 154 11.51 -4.60 -3.87
C TYR A 154 11.39 -5.80 -2.92
N HIS A 155 10.17 -6.33 -2.74
CA HIS A 155 9.95 -7.51 -1.89
C HIS A 155 10.65 -8.77 -2.44
N MET A 156 10.64 -8.98 -3.76
CA MET A 156 11.39 -10.06 -4.38
C MET A 156 12.89 -9.93 -4.12
N ALA A 157 13.46 -8.73 -4.25
CA ALA A 157 14.89 -8.48 -4.05
C ALA A 157 15.32 -8.64 -2.59
N LEU A 158 14.45 -8.26 -1.63
CA LEU A 158 14.68 -8.55 -0.20
C LEU A 158 14.73 -10.06 0.08
N LYS A 159 13.93 -10.85 -0.64
CA LYS A 159 13.85 -12.31 -0.45
C LYS A 159 14.96 -13.06 -1.16
N ASN A 160 15.16 -12.78 -2.44
CA ASN A 160 16.19 -13.37 -3.29
C ASN A 160 16.55 -12.39 -4.42
N LEU A 161 17.65 -11.68 -4.22
CA LEU A 161 18.13 -10.68 -5.17
C LEU A 161 18.40 -11.26 -6.56
N GLU A 162 19.03 -12.44 -6.65
CA GLU A 162 19.38 -13.05 -7.94
C GLU A 162 18.13 -13.43 -8.74
N ALA A 163 17.10 -13.98 -8.07
CA ALA A 163 15.83 -14.28 -8.72
C ALA A 163 15.13 -13.00 -9.21
N ALA A 164 15.11 -11.95 -8.39
CA ALA A 164 14.52 -10.66 -8.77
C ALA A 164 15.24 -10.03 -9.97
N GLN A 165 16.57 -10.09 -10.02
CA GLN A 165 17.38 -9.62 -11.14
C GLN A 165 17.12 -10.42 -12.42
N LYS A 166 17.01 -11.75 -12.30
CA LYS A 166 16.66 -12.62 -13.43
C LYS A 166 15.29 -12.24 -14.02
N ILE A 167 14.28 -12.11 -13.17
CA ILE A 167 12.91 -11.73 -13.58
C ILE A 167 12.89 -10.31 -14.17
N TYR A 168 13.70 -9.39 -13.64
CA TYR A 168 13.87 -8.06 -14.23
C TYR A 168 14.40 -8.16 -15.67
N HIS A 169 15.48 -8.90 -15.90
CA HIS A 169 16.06 -9.04 -17.24
C HIS A 169 15.12 -9.71 -18.24
N GLU A 170 14.34 -10.71 -17.82
CA GLU A 170 13.33 -11.37 -18.66
C GLU A 170 12.25 -10.38 -19.14
N ASN A 171 11.96 -9.34 -18.36
CA ASN A 171 10.91 -8.35 -18.63
C ASN A 171 11.43 -6.96 -19.02
N GLU A 172 12.74 -6.74 -19.04
CA GLU A 172 13.35 -5.41 -19.20
C GLU A 172 12.83 -4.67 -20.44
N ASN A 173 12.69 -5.38 -21.56
CA ASN A 173 12.25 -4.80 -22.83
C ASN A 173 10.75 -4.46 -22.87
N PHE A 174 9.94 -5.01 -21.97
CA PHE A 174 8.52 -4.70 -21.85
C PHE A 174 8.30 -3.32 -21.20
N TYR A 175 9.17 -2.91 -20.27
CA TYR A 175 9.01 -1.65 -19.55
C TYR A 175 9.40 -0.42 -20.38
N SER A 176 8.82 0.75 -20.03
CA SER A 176 9.26 2.03 -20.61
C SER A 176 10.67 2.41 -20.13
N PRO A 177 11.46 3.19 -20.89
CA PRO A 177 12.84 3.53 -20.54
C PRO A 177 13.01 4.11 -19.13
N ASN A 178 12.10 4.98 -18.70
CA ASN A 178 12.17 5.59 -17.36
C ASN A 178 11.95 4.56 -16.25
N ILE A 179 11.00 3.63 -16.46
CA ILE A 179 10.70 2.55 -15.51
C ILE A 179 11.88 1.58 -15.39
N ARG A 180 12.56 1.26 -16.50
CA ARG A 180 13.73 0.37 -16.50
C ARG A 180 14.82 0.85 -15.54
N GLU A 181 15.23 2.10 -15.68
CA GLU A 181 16.31 2.67 -14.87
C GLU A 181 15.95 2.71 -13.38
N ASP A 182 14.68 2.95 -13.05
CA ASP A 182 14.23 2.92 -11.66
C ASP A 182 14.15 1.50 -11.09
N LEU A 183 13.68 0.53 -11.89
CA LEU A 183 13.62 -0.88 -11.47
C LEU A 183 15.01 -1.50 -11.34
N LYS A 184 15.97 -1.19 -12.23
CA LYS A 184 17.37 -1.61 -12.10
C LYS A 184 17.93 -1.26 -10.73
N ARG A 185 17.75 0.00 -10.32
CA ARG A 185 18.18 0.48 -9.00
C ARG A 185 17.50 -0.28 -7.85
N LYS A 186 16.23 -0.69 -7.99
CA LYS A 186 15.52 -1.48 -6.96
C LYS A 186 16.05 -2.89 -6.82
N VAL A 187 16.51 -3.51 -7.91
CA VAL A 187 17.11 -4.86 -7.92
C VAL A 187 18.64 -4.83 -7.88
N GLY A 188 19.25 -3.70 -7.55
CA GLY A 188 20.71 -3.59 -7.35
C GLY A 188 21.56 -3.74 -8.62
N LEU A 189 21.01 -3.37 -9.79
CA LEU A 189 21.68 -3.36 -11.09
C LEU A 189 22.04 -1.94 -11.54
#